data_AF-A0A9P8I1P9-F1
#
_entry.id   AF-A0A9P8I1P9-F1
#
_cell.length_a   1.000
_cell.length_b   1.000
_cell.length_c   1.000
_cell.angle_alpha   90.00
_cell.angle_beta   90.00
_cell.angle_gamma   90.00
#
_symmetry.space_group_name_H-M   'P 1'
#
loop_
_entity.id
_entity.type
_entity.pdbx_description
1 polymer ?
#
loop_
_entity_poly.entity_id
_entity_poly.type
_entity_poly.pdbx_seq_one_letter_code
_entity_poly.pdbx_strand_id
1 'polypeptide(L)'
;MTKNPFGVNLTFLPSLNPPDFPAYTRVILEEGIRIVETAGNNPGPIVKTLKSANCIVLHKCTTIRHAQSAIKLGVDFLSIDGFECAGHVGESDITNFILLGRARQSLGGVPFIASGGFADGQGLAAALSLGAEGINMGTRFMCTVEAPIHQKVKQAIVDASETDTELVMRRWKNTTRLFRNKVTDEVVKTEKESQTGKFEEVAPLMSGKRGREVFIQGDVDYGVWTAGQVIGLIHDIPTCDELVKRIEREAEETLSRASSLVVPRPKL
;
A
#
# COMPACT_ATOMS: atom_id res chain seq x y z
N MET A 1 16.34 -0.18 19.31
CA MET A 1 15.29 -1.13 18.92
C MET A 1 14.11 -1.01 19.88
N THR A 2 12.88 -1.17 19.40
CA THR A 2 11.66 -1.06 20.22
C THR A 2 11.37 -2.34 20.99
N LYS A 3 10.61 -2.23 22.09
CA LYS A 3 10.06 -3.37 22.86
C LYS A 3 8.61 -3.70 22.46
N ASN A 4 7.98 -2.84 21.67
CA ASN A 4 6.60 -3.05 21.22
C ASN A 4 6.55 -4.14 20.14
N PRO A 5 5.44 -4.91 20.05
CA PRO A 5 5.24 -5.84 18.95
C PRO A 5 5.27 -5.14 17.59
N PHE A 6 5.82 -5.82 16.59
CA PHE A 6 5.77 -5.39 15.19
C PHE A 6 5.52 -6.60 14.28
N GLY A 7 5.04 -6.31 13.07
CA GLY A 7 4.82 -7.33 12.04
C GLY A 7 5.91 -7.33 10.97
N VAL A 8 5.95 -8.39 10.16
CA VAL A 8 6.82 -8.50 8.99
C VAL A 8 5.98 -8.69 7.72
N ASN A 9 6.35 -8.02 6.63
CA ASN A 9 5.72 -8.20 5.33
C ASN A 9 6.46 -9.28 4.50
N LEU A 10 5.70 -10.18 3.88
CA LEU A 10 6.14 -11.10 2.83
C LEU A 10 5.37 -10.84 1.53
N THR A 11 6.08 -10.44 0.49
CA THR A 11 5.50 -10.08 -0.80
C THR A 11 5.84 -11.10 -1.89
N PHE A 12 4.81 -11.73 -2.44
CA PHE A 12 4.86 -12.78 -3.47
C PHE A 12 4.55 -12.22 -4.87
N LEU A 13 5.45 -11.39 -5.39
CA LEU A 13 5.30 -10.82 -6.73
C LEU A 13 6.01 -11.67 -7.80
N PRO A 14 5.59 -11.57 -9.07
CA PRO A 14 6.38 -12.10 -10.18
C PRO A 14 7.81 -11.53 -10.10
N SER A 15 8.80 -12.41 -9.97
CA SER A 15 10.22 -12.05 -9.86
C SER A 15 11.04 -12.95 -10.77
N LEU A 16 12.05 -12.36 -11.42
CA LEU A 16 13.07 -13.11 -12.17
C LEU A 16 13.87 -14.04 -11.25
N ASN A 17 14.08 -13.61 -10.00
CA ASN A 17 14.78 -14.36 -8.96
C ASN A 17 13.88 -14.40 -7.72
N PRO A 18 13.01 -15.41 -7.58
CA PRO A 18 12.12 -15.52 -6.44
C PRO A 18 12.93 -15.75 -5.15
N PRO A 19 12.63 -15.02 -4.06
CA PRO A 19 13.22 -15.30 -2.75
C PRO A 19 12.87 -16.69 -2.22
N ASP A 20 13.71 -17.23 -1.33
CA ASP A 20 13.38 -18.44 -0.56
C ASP A 20 12.35 -18.11 0.53
N PHE A 21 11.08 -17.99 0.14
CA PHE A 21 9.99 -17.66 1.05
C PHE A 21 9.87 -18.64 2.24
N PRO A 22 10.06 -19.97 2.08
CA PRO A 22 10.15 -20.88 3.22
C PRO A 22 11.25 -20.51 4.21
N ALA A 23 12.46 -20.18 3.75
CA ALA A 23 13.54 -19.75 4.65
C ALA A 23 13.21 -18.43 5.36
N TYR A 24 12.69 -17.43 4.65
CA TYR A 24 12.24 -16.18 5.29
C TYR A 24 11.14 -16.41 6.33
N THR A 25 10.19 -17.30 6.02
CA THR A 25 9.11 -17.67 6.97
C THR A 25 9.67 -18.34 8.22
N ARG A 26 10.69 -19.19 8.06
CA ARG A 26 11.37 -19.83 9.19
C ARG A 26 12.03 -18.79 10.10
N VAL A 27 12.78 -17.84 9.52
CA VAL A 27 13.43 -16.75 10.28
C VAL A 27 12.40 -15.91 11.02
N ILE A 28 11.27 -15.55 10.39
CA ILE A 28 10.18 -14.82 11.04
C ILE A 28 9.71 -15.55 12.31
N LEU A 29 9.52 -16.88 12.23
CA LEU A 29 9.07 -17.68 13.36
C LEU A 29 10.14 -17.84 14.45
N GLU A 30 11.40 -18.05 14.05
CA GLU A 30 12.55 -18.21 14.95
C GLU A 30 12.86 -16.91 15.72
N GLU A 31 12.72 -15.75 15.08
CA GLU A 31 12.84 -14.42 15.70
C GLU A 31 11.61 -14.02 16.53
N GLY A 32 10.61 -14.91 16.64
CA GLY A 32 9.44 -14.73 17.49
C GLY A 32 8.39 -13.75 16.95
N ILE A 33 8.43 -13.38 15.68
CA ILE A 33 7.41 -12.53 15.04
C ILE A 33 6.09 -13.29 14.92
N ARG A 34 5.00 -12.68 15.39
CA ARG A 34 3.67 -13.29 15.41
C ARG A 34 2.63 -12.60 14.53
N ILE A 35 2.98 -11.49 13.88
CA ILE A 35 2.11 -10.76 12.97
C ILE A 35 2.80 -10.72 11.60
N VAL A 36 2.13 -11.21 10.57
CA VAL A 36 2.69 -11.24 9.21
C VAL A 36 1.69 -10.67 8.22
N GLU A 37 2.12 -9.65 7.47
CA GLU A 37 1.42 -9.20 6.27
C GLU A 37 1.89 -10.03 5.08
N THR A 38 0.94 -10.56 4.32
CA THR A 38 1.22 -11.23 3.04
C THR A 38 0.60 -10.43 1.90
N ALA A 39 1.28 -10.36 0.76
CA ALA A 39 0.78 -9.69 -0.44
C ALA A 39 1.18 -10.45 -1.70
N GLY A 40 0.43 -10.28 -2.79
CA GLY A 40 0.74 -10.92 -4.08
C GLY A 40 0.12 -12.31 -4.25
N ASN A 41 0.67 -13.09 -5.17
CA ASN A 41 0.04 -14.31 -5.67
C ASN A 41 0.38 -15.55 -4.84
N ASN A 42 -0.56 -16.49 -4.76
CA ASN A 42 -0.38 -17.83 -4.19
C ASN A 42 0.18 -17.87 -2.74
N PRO A 43 -0.39 -17.13 -1.77
CA PRO A 43 0.12 -17.10 -0.39
C PRO A 43 -0.14 -18.41 0.39
N GLY A 44 -0.95 -19.32 -0.14
CA GLY A 44 -1.50 -20.49 0.57
C GLY A 44 -0.49 -21.34 1.37
N PRO A 45 0.63 -21.80 0.77
CA PRO A 45 1.62 -22.60 1.49
C PRO A 45 2.23 -21.86 2.70
N ILE A 46 2.53 -20.57 2.53
CA ILE A 46 3.12 -19.75 3.59
C ILE A 46 2.08 -19.42 4.65
N VAL A 47 0.86 -19.04 4.25
CA VAL A 47 -0.26 -18.80 5.18
C VAL A 47 -0.51 -20.04 6.03
N LYS A 48 -0.58 -21.23 5.43
CA LYS A 48 -0.78 -22.49 6.19
C LYS A 48 0.31 -22.71 7.23
N THR A 49 1.57 -22.43 6.88
CA THR A 49 2.71 -22.56 7.79
C THR A 49 2.60 -21.57 8.95
N LEU A 50 2.32 -20.30 8.65
CA LEU A 50 2.14 -19.24 9.64
C LEU A 50 0.96 -19.52 10.58
N LYS A 51 -0.18 -19.96 10.05
CA LYS A 51 -1.36 -20.32 10.85
C LYS A 51 -1.09 -21.54 11.75
N SER A 52 -0.33 -22.53 11.28
CA SER A 52 0.07 -23.69 12.10
C SER A 52 0.97 -23.28 13.28
N ALA A 53 1.67 -22.15 13.17
CA ALA A 53 2.48 -21.56 14.22
C ALA A 53 1.74 -20.50 15.07
N ASN A 54 0.40 -20.43 14.95
CA ASN A 54 -0.47 -19.45 15.63
C ASN A 54 -0.12 -17.99 15.34
N CYS A 55 0.45 -17.69 14.17
CA CYS A 55 0.62 -16.30 13.76
C CYS A 55 -0.72 -15.69 13.34
N ILE A 56 -0.82 -14.40 13.61
CA ILE A 56 -1.79 -13.49 13.03
C ILE A 56 -1.33 -13.17 11.61
N VAL A 57 -2.20 -13.36 10.63
CA VAL A 57 -1.93 -13.15 9.21
C VAL A 57 -2.90 -12.11 8.64
N LEU A 58 -2.32 -11.00 8.19
CA LEU A 58 -2.95 -9.99 7.36
C LEU A 58 -2.70 -10.36 5.88
N HIS A 59 -3.71 -10.33 5.02
CA HIS A 59 -3.49 -10.47 3.56
C HIS A 59 -3.98 -9.27 2.77
N LYS A 60 -3.08 -8.68 1.98
CA LYS A 60 -3.37 -7.52 1.14
C LYS A 60 -3.95 -7.93 -0.21
N CYS A 61 -5.10 -7.35 -0.55
CA CYS A 61 -5.92 -7.70 -1.70
C CYS A 61 -6.37 -6.46 -2.46
N THR A 62 -6.26 -6.48 -3.79
CA THR A 62 -6.78 -5.44 -4.68
C THR A 62 -8.21 -5.72 -5.18
N THR A 63 -8.76 -6.90 -4.89
CA THR A 63 -10.12 -7.29 -5.30
C THR A 63 -10.86 -8.07 -4.22
N ILE A 64 -12.19 -7.99 -4.24
CA ILE A 64 -13.06 -8.76 -3.33
C ILE A 64 -12.91 -10.28 -3.55
N ARG A 65 -12.71 -10.72 -4.79
CA ARG A 65 -12.49 -12.14 -5.10
C ARG A 65 -11.23 -12.67 -4.42
N HIS A 66 -10.13 -11.91 -4.46
CA HIS A 66 -8.89 -12.28 -3.79
C HIS A 66 -9.06 -12.28 -2.26
N ALA A 67 -9.73 -11.26 -1.71
CA ALA A 67 -10.05 -11.21 -0.29
C ALA A 67 -10.85 -12.43 0.18
N GLN A 68 -11.91 -12.81 -0.53
CA GLN A 68 -12.69 -14.03 -0.23
C GLN A 68 -11.87 -15.31 -0.36
N SER A 69 -10.90 -15.35 -1.27
CA SER A 69 -9.99 -16.50 -1.40
C SER A 69 -9.03 -16.58 -0.22
N ALA A 70 -8.53 -15.45 0.27
CA ALA A 70 -7.67 -15.37 1.45
C ALA A 70 -8.42 -15.75 2.73
N ILE A 71 -9.69 -15.35 2.88
CA ILE A 71 -10.55 -15.80 3.99
C ILE A 71 -10.62 -17.33 4.05
N LYS A 72 -10.78 -17.99 2.90
CA LYS A 72 -10.79 -19.47 2.83
C LYS A 72 -9.46 -20.11 3.23
N LEU A 73 -8.35 -19.36 3.18
CA LEU A 73 -7.04 -19.80 3.65
C LEU A 73 -6.84 -19.58 5.16
N GLY A 74 -7.79 -18.95 5.85
CA GLY A 74 -7.77 -18.75 7.31
C GLY A 74 -6.94 -17.54 7.75
N VAL A 75 -6.84 -16.49 6.94
CA VAL A 75 -6.24 -15.21 7.36
C VAL A 75 -7.13 -14.53 8.41
N ASP A 76 -6.53 -13.75 9.32
CA ASP A 76 -7.25 -13.15 10.45
C ASP A 76 -7.87 -11.80 10.11
N PHE A 77 -7.21 -11.02 9.25
CA PHE A 77 -7.73 -9.76 8.72
C PHE A 77 -7.17 -9.46 7.34
N LEU A 78 -7.80 -8.53 6.65
CA LEU A 78 -7.49 -8.17 5.27
C LEU A 78 -6.97 -6.73 5.17
N SER A 79 -6.14 -6.46 4.17
CA SER A 79 -5.80 -5.10 3.77
C SER A 79 -6.39 -4.89 2.38
N ILE A 80 -7.42 -4.05 2.28
CA ILE A 80 -8.12 -3.78 1.02
C ILE A 80 -7.44 -2.60 0.35
N ASP A 81 -6.75 -2.88 -0.76
CA ASP A 81 -5.87 -1.95 -1.44
C ASP A 81 -6.57 -1.37 -2.67
N GLY A 82 -6.96 -0.09 -2.57
CA GLY A 82 -7.67 0.64 -3.61
C GLY A 82 -6.74 1.12 -4.73
N PHE A 83 -7.34 1.55 -5.84
CA PHE A 83 -6.62 2.02 -7.03
C PHE A 83 -5.63 3.18 -6.78
N GLU A 84 -5.85 3.95 -5.71
CA GLU A 84 -5.01 5.07 -5.27
C GLU A 84 -3.64 4.62 -4.72
N CYS A 85 -3.46 3.32 -4.43
CA CYS A 85 -2.28 2.80 -3.74
C CYS A 85 -0.97 2.97 -4.53
N ALA A 86 0.14 3.02 -3.80
CA ALA A 86 1.47 2.91 -4.37
C ALA A 86 1.80 1.44 -4.65
N GLY A 87 2.59 1.15 -5.68
CA GLY A 87 2.91 -0.23 -6.04
C GLY A 87 1.81 -0.89 -6.86
N HIS A 88 1.61 -2.20 -6.70
CA HIS A 88 0.75 -2.98 -7.60
C HIS A 88 -0.74 -2.75 -7.30
N VAL A 89 -1.41 -1.98 -8.17
CA VAL A 89 -2.83 -1.58 -8.00
C VAL A 89 -3.83 -2.65 -8.51
N GLY A 90 -3.33 -3.72 -9.13
CA GLY A 90 -4.16 -4.68 -9.85
C GLY A 90 -4.66 -4.13 -11.18
N GLU A 91 -5.72 -4.74 -11.74
CA GLU A 91 -6.18 -4.45 -13.10
C GLU A 91 -7.66 -4.03 -13.19
N SER A 92 -8.30 -3.80 -12.05
CA SER A 92 -9.75 -3.50 -11.98
C SER A 92 -10.08 -2.02 -11.82
N ASP A 93 -9.09 -1.18 -11.52
CA ASP A 93 -9.21 0.28 -11.37
C ASP A 93 -10.33 0.73 -10.40
N ILE A 94 -10.59 -0.08 -9.35
CA ILE A 94 -11.62 0.21 -8.35
C ILE A 94 -11.00 1.05 -7.23
N THR A 95 -11.48 2.28 -7.09
CA THR A 95 -11.07 3.20 -6.02
C THR A 95 -11.60 2.76 -4.66
N ASN A 96 -10.97 3.23 -3.59
CA ASN A 96 -11.35 2.85 -2.23
C ASN A 96 -12.79 3.23 -1.86
N PHE A 97 -13.32 4.32 -2.42
CA PHE A 97 -14.69 4.73 -2.16
C PHE A 97 -15.70 3.62 -2.48
N ILE A 98 -15.46 2.85 -3.55
CA ILE A 98 -16.30 1.71 -3.93
C ILE A 98 -15.78 0.41 -3.31
N LEU A 99 -14.47 0.17 -3.35
CA LEU A 99 -13.87 -1.10 -2.94
C LEU A 99 -14.12 -1.41 -1.46
N LEU A 100 -13.98 -0.43 -0.58
CA LEU A 100 -14.20 -0.60 0.86
C LEU A 100 -15.68 -0.87 1.18
N GLY A 101 -16.60 -0.17 0.51
CA GLY A 101 -18.03 -0.43 0.64
C GLY A 101 -18.40 -1.85 0.19
N ARG A 102 -17.79 -2.34 -0.89
CA ARG A 102 -17.95 -3.73 -1.36
C ARG A 102 -17.33 -4.73 -0.38
N ALA A 103 -16.19 -4.42 0.22
CA ALA A 103 -15.54 -5.24 1.23
C ALA A 103 -16.47 -5.43 2.45
N ARG A 104 -16.95 -4.32 3.03
CA ARG A 104 -17.91 -4.33 4.15
C ARG A 104 -19.14 -5.22 3.87
N GLN A 105 -19.67 -5.17 2.65
CA GLN A 105 -20.86 -5.94 2.25
C GLN A 105 -20.60 -7.43 2.02
N SER A 106 -19.37 -7.84 1.71
CA SER A 106 -19.11 -9.16 1.08
C SER A 106 -18.07 -10.03 1.79
N LEU A 107 -17.43 -9.54 2.86
CA LEU A 107 -16.43 -10.29 3.62
C LEU A 107 -16.98 -11.04 4.84
N GLY A 108 -18.30 -10.99 5.07
CA GLY A 108 -18.95 -11.82 6.11
C GLY A 108 -18.50 -11.52 7.53
N GLY A 109 -18.10 -10.28 7.82
CA GLY A 109 -17.65 -9.85 9.15
C GLY A 109 -16.16 -10.03 9.44
N VAL A 110 -15.37 -10.53 8.49
CA VAL A 110 -13.91 -10.55 8.63
C VAL A 110 -13.37 -9.10 8.63
N PRO A 111 -12.60 -8.69 9.64
CA PRO A 111 -12.10 -7.32 9.75
C PRO A 111 -11.12 -6.99 8.62
N PHE A 112 -11.12 -5.72 8.21
CA PHE A 112 -10.20 -5.24 7.19
C PHE A 112 -9.72 -3.82 7.48
N ILE A 113 -8.48 -3.54 7.09
CA ILE A 113 -7.94 -2.17 7.03
C ILE A 113 -8.00 -1.64 5.61
N ALA A 114 -8.18 -0.34 5.45
CA ALA A 114 -8.18 0.34 4.17
C ALA A 114 -6.75 0.72 3.76
N SER A 115 -6.35 0.46 2.52
CA SER A 115 -4.99 0.72 2.02
C SER A 115 -5.04 1.48 0.70
N GLY A 116 -4.14 2.46 0.55
CA GLY A 116 -4.04 3.34 -0.61
C GLY A 116 -4.86 4.62 -0.50
N GLY A 117 -4.25 5.79 -0.72
CA GLY A 117 -4.97 7.07 -0.69
C GLY A 117 -5.16 7.71 0.69
N PHE A 118 -4.55 7.18 1.76
CA PHE A 118 -4.68 7.71 3.14
C PHE A 118 -3.39 8.36 3.64
N ALA A 119 -3.50 9.56 4.23
CA ALA A 119 -2.36 10.31 4.79
C ALA A 119 -2.68 11.10 6.08
N ASP A 120 -3.94 11.29 6.43
CA ASP A 120 -4.40 12.18 7.50
C ASP A 120 -5.59 11.57 8.29
N GLY A 121 -6.06 12.29 9.31
CA GLY A 121 -7.19 11.83 10.14
C GLY A 121 -8.54 11.86 9.42
N GLN A 122 -8.72 12.72 8.42
CA GLN A 122 -9.93 12.75 7.59
C GLN A 122 -10.05 11.45 6.79
N GLY A 123 -8.93 10.99 6.21
CA GLY A 123 -8.83 9.70 5.54
C GLY A 123 -9.15 8.53 6.48
N LEU A 124 -8.63 8.55 7.71
CA LEU A 124 -8.96 7.54 8.73
C LEU A 124 -10.46 7.55 9.05
N ALA A 125 -11.04 8.71 9.36
CA ALA A 125 -12.47 8.84 9.65
C ALA A 125 -13.36 8.35 8.50
N ALA A 126 -12.97 8.65 7.25
CA ALA A 126 -13.67 8.16 6.06
C ALA A 126 -13.57 6.63 5.93
N ALA A 127 -12.38 6.05 6.14
CA ALA A 127 -12.19 4.60 6.09
C ALA A 127 -13.03 3.86 7.15
N LEU A 128 -13.04 4.36 8.39
CA LEU A 128 -13.88 3.83 9.47
C LEU A 128 -15.37 3.91 9.11
N SER A 129 -15.80 5.04 8.55
CA SER A 129 -17.18 5.22 8.09
C SER A 129 -17.59 4.28 6.95
N LEU A 130 -16.63 3.83 6.14
CA LEU A 130 -16.84 2.84 5.07
C LEU A 130 -16.77 1.39 5.57
N GLY A 131 -16.43 1.17 6.84
CA GLY A 131 -16.43 -0.12 7.53
C GLY A 131 -15.05 -0.78 7.68
N ALA A 132 -13.97 -0.05 7.43
CA ALA A 132 -12.63 -0.52 7.79
C ALA A 132 -12.38 -0.37 9.30
N GLU A 133 -11.41 -1.11 9.83
CA GLU A 133 -10.96 -1.08 11.23
C GLU A 133 -9.71 -0.19 11.42
N GLY A 134 -9.27 0.49 10.36
CA GLY A 134 -8.08 1.33 10.34
C GLY A 134 -7.57 1.57 8.92
N ILE A 135 -6.42 2.24 8.83
CA ILE A 135 -5.75 2.54 7.55
C ILE A 135 -4.32 2.00 7.51
N ASN A 136 -3.89 1.60 6.31
CA ASN A 136 -2.52 1.28 5.97
C ASN A 136 -1.95 2.39 5.07
N MET A 137 -0.74 2.84 5.38
CA MET A 137 -0.08 3.93 4.65
C MET A 137 1.34 3.52 4.26
N GLY A 138 1.72 3.81 3.01
CA GLY A 138 3.10 3.67 2.54
C GLY A 138 3.75 5.03 2.34
N THR A 139 3.24 5.77 1.34
CA THR A 139 3.74 7.09 0.94
C THR A 139 3.86 8.08 2.11
N ARG A 140 2.86 8.15 3.00
CA ARG A 140 2.86 9.06 4.15
C ARG A 140 4.01 8.79 5.12
N PHE A 141 4.37 7.53 5.35
CA PHE A 141 5.48 7.17 6.23
C PHE A 141 6.85 7.42 5.61
N MET A 142 6.97 7.47 4.28
CA MET A 142 8.22 7.92 3.63
C MET A 142 8.57 9.37 4.04
N CYS A 143 7.55 10.21 4.25
CA CYS A 143 7.71 11.59 4.73
C CYS A 143 7.58 11.67 6.26
N THR A 144 8.46 10.96 6.95
CA THR A 144 8.69 11.09 8.39
C THR A 144 10.17 11.28 8.68
N VAL A 145 10.54 11.85 9.83
CA VAL A 145 11.93 12.04 10.22
C VAL A 145 12.69 10.71 10.24
N GLU A 146 12.06 9.66 10.78
CA GLU A 146 12.64 8.34 11.04
C GLU A 146 12.79 7.48 9.77
N ALA A 147 12.05 7.80 8.69
CA ALA A 147 12.17 7.05 7.44
C ALA A 147 13.62 7.08 6.91
N PRO A 148 14.27 5.92 6.71
CA PRO A 148 15.68 5.82 6.36
C PRO A 148 15.90 5.98 4.85
N ILE A 149 15.40 7.09 4.30
CA ILE A 149 15.54 7.46 2.89
C ILE A 149 16.11 8.87 2.78
N HIS A 150 16.75 9.15 1.64
CA HIS A 150 17.39 10.44 1.41
C HIS A 150 16.39 11.61 1.48
N GLN A 151 16.80 12.72 2.09
CA GLN A 151 15.94 13.89 2.33
C GLN A 151 15.30 14.44 1.04
N LYS A 152 16.05 14.45 -0.07
CA LYS A 152 15.53 14.86 -1.39
C LYS A 152 14.31 14.06 -1.86
N VAL A 153 14.21 12.77 -1.51
CA VAL A 153 13.03 11.95 -1.85
C VAL A 153 11.82 12.40 -1.04
N LYS A 154 12.01 12.67 0.26
CA LYS A 154 10.96 13.22 1.12
C LYS A 154 10.48 14.58 0.61
N GLN A 155 11.41 15.45 0.24
CA GLN A 155 11.08 16.76 -0.31
C GLN A 155 10.35 16.67 -1.65
N ALA A 156 10.77 15.76 -2.54
CA ALA A 156 10.07 15.53 -3.80
C ALA A 156 8.62 15.06 -3.61
N ILE A 157 8.33 14.29 -2.57
CA ILE A 157 6.94 13.96 -2.21
C ILE A 157 6.19 15.19 -1.71
N VAL A 158 6.81 16.00 -0.84
CA VAL A 158 6.17 17.21 -0.27
C VAL A 158 5.86 18.26 -1.34
N ASP A 159 6.70 18.35 -2.37
CA ASP A 159 6.56 19.30 -3.46
C ASP A 159 5.61 18.82 -4.58
N ALA A 160 5.13 17.57 -4.51
CA ALA A 160 4.35 16.94 -5.57
C ALA A 160 2.84 17.22 -5.49
N SER A 161 2.18 17.16 -6.65
CA SER A 161 0.73 17.09 -6.80
C SER A 161 0.25 15.63 -6.85
N GLU A 162 -1.02 15.40 -6.53
CA GLU A 162 -1.73 14.13 -6.71
C GLU A 162 -1.66 13.56 -8.15
N THR A 163 -1.31 14.38 -9.13
CA THR A 163 -1.13 14.02 -10.53
C THR A 163 0.30 13.58 -10.89
N ASP A 164 1.26 13.70 -9.97
CA ASP A 164 2.68 13.36 -10.18
C ASP A 164 2.97 11.88 -9.88
N THR A 165 2.02 11.00 -10.17
CA THR A 165 2.23 9.54 -10.21
C THR A 165 1.91 8.99 -11.58
N GLU A 166 2.54 7.87 -11.93
CA GLU A 166 2.35 7.22 -13.21
C GLU A 166 2.02 5.73 -13.03
N LEU A 167 1.10 5.23 -13.85
CA LEU A 167 0.79 3.81 -13.94
C LEU A 167 1.60 3.21 -15.10
N VAL A 168 2.49 2.29 -14.76
CA VAL A 168 3.32 1.58 -15.74
C VAL A 168 3.00 0.09 -15.74
N MET A 169 3.44 -0.59 -16.79
CA MET A 169 3.30 -2.03 -17.00
C MET A 169 1.87 -2.55 -17.19
N ARG A 170 0.93 -1.69 -17.63
CA ARG A 170 -0.48 -2.07 -17.85
C ARG A 170 -0.61 -3.14 -18.93
N ARG A 171 0.16 -3.00 -20.01
CA ARG A 171 0.22 -3.94 -21.13
C ARG A 171 0.50 -5.38 -20.69
N TRP A 172 1.34 -5.55 -19.66
CA TRP A 172 1.72 -6.87 -19.15
C TRP A 172 0.84 -7.37 -18.00
N LYS A 173 -0.27 -6.67 -17.68
CA LYS A 173 -1.14 -6.99 -16.53
C LYS A 173 -0.37 -7.11 -15.22
N ASN A 174 0.60 -6.21 -15.06
CA ASN A 174 1.42 -6.09 -13.87
C ASN A 174 1.43 -4.62 -13.44
N THR A 175 0.27 -3.95 -13.52
CA THR A 175 0.16 -2.51 -13.33
C THR A 175 0.71 -2.11 -11.96
N THR A 176 1.66 -1.16 -11.96
CA THR A 176 2.20 -0.57 -10.74
C THR A 176 2.17 0.95 -10.81
N ARG A 177 1.82 1.58 -9.69
CA ARG A 177 1.88 3.03 -9.50
C ARG A 177 3.22 3.44 -8.90
N LEU A 178 3.85 4.40 -9.58
CA LEU A 178 5.15 4.94 -9.24
C LEU A 178 5.11 6.46 -9.19
N PHE A 179 6.11 7.08 -8.56
CA PHE A 179 6.34 8.51 -8.70
C PHE A 179 6.69 8.83 -10.15
N ARG A 180 6.08 9.88 -10.71
CA ARG A 180 6.33 10.27 -12.10
C ARG A 180 7.69 10.97 -12.22
N ASN A 181 8.58 10.39 -13.02
CA ASN A 181 9.90 10.94 -13.31
C ASN A 181 10.35 10.59 -14.74
N LYS A 182 11.59 10.96 -15.10
CA LYS A 182 12.14 10.65 -16.44
C LYS A 182 12.10 9.16 -16.80
N VAL A 183 12.32 8.28 -15.82
CA VAL A 183 12.36 6.83 -16.04
C VAL A 183 10.96 6.27 -16.26
N THR A 184 9.95 6.69 -15.48
CA THR A 184 8.57 6.25 -15.70
C THR A 184 8.01 6.78 -17.01
N ASP A 185 8.34 8.03 -17.38
CA ASP A 185 7.95 8.59 -18.68
C ASP A 185 8.55 7.76 -19.84
N GLU A 186 9.81 7.33 -19.72
CA GLU A 186 10.46 6.43 -20.68
C GLU A 186 9.79 5.05 -20.73
N VAL A 187 9.42 4.46 -19.58
CA VAL A 187 8.71 3.18 -19.52
C VAL A 187 7.35 3.28 -20.21
N VAL A 188 6.56 4.33 -19.95
CA VAL A 188 5.26 4.54 -20.59
C VAL A 188 5.41 4.71 -22.09
N LYS A 189 6.43 5.45 -22.53
CA LYS A 189 6.75 5.62 -23.95
C LYS A 189 7.06 4.26 -24.60
N THR A 190 7.98 3.49 -24.04
CA THR A 190 8.34 2.15 -24.53
C THR A 190 7.13 1.23 -24.56
N GLU A 191 6.28 1.24 -23.52
CA GLU A 191 5.07 0.42 -23.45
C GLU A 191 4.08 0.73 -24.58
N LYS A 192 3.89 2.01 -24.91
CA LYS A 192 3.01 2.49 -25.99
C LYS A 192 3.57 2.19 -27.38
N GLU A 193 4.88 2.34 -27.56
CA GLU A 193 5.56 2.18 -28.85
C GLU A 193 5.94 0.72 -29.15
N SER A 194 5.94 -0.15 -28.13
CA SER A 194 6.34 -1.56 -28.22
C SER A 194 5.58 -2.32 -29.31
N GLN A 195 6.35 -2.82 -30.29
CA GLN A 195 5.84 -3.68 -31.35
C GLN A 195 5.83 -5.16 -30.95
N THR A 196 6.74 -5.58 -30.06
CA THR A 196 6.87 -7.00 -29.69
C THR A 196 6.04 -7.37 -28.46
N GLY A 197 5.74 -6.39 -27.60
CA GLY A 197 5.01 -6.59 -26.35
C GLY A 197 5.79 -7.41 -25.31
N LYS A 198 7.12 -7.49 -25.43
CA LYS A 198 7.98 -8.27 -24.55
C LYS A 198 8.45 -7.42 -23.37
N PHE A 199 8.42 -7.99 -22.16
CA PHE A 199 8.77 -7.28 -20.92
C PHE A 199 10.24 -6.84 -20.90
N GLU A 200 11.10 -7.56 -21.61
CA GLU A 200 12.54 -7.29 -21.76
C GLU A 200 12.82 -5.88 -22.29
N GLU A 201 11.87 -5.26 -23.00
CA GLU A 201 11.98 -3.87 -23.50
C GLU A 201 12.02 -2.84 -22.37
N VAL A 202 11.39 -3.13 -21.22
CA VAL A 202 11.34 -2.22 -20.05
C VAL A 202 12.09 -2.77 -18.84
N ALA A 203 12.51 -4.04 -18.85
CA ALA A 203 13.15 -4.70 -17.72
C ALA A 203 14.37 -3.93 -17.13
N PRO A 204 15.27 -3.32 -17.94
CA PRO A 204 16.36 -2.52 -17.40
C PRO A 204 15.91 -1.25 -16.66
N LEU A 205 14.84 -0.60 -17.15
CA LEU A 205 14.25 0.60 -16.54
C LEU A 205 13.51 0.26 -15.24
N MET A 206 12.86 -0.91 -15.21
CA MET A 206 12.09 -1.42 -14.08
C MET A 206 12.95 -2.16 -13.02
N SER A 207 14.27 -2.02 -13.08
CA SER A 207 15.19 -2.68 -12.15
C SER A 207 15.02 -2.18 -10.71
N GLY A 208 14.60 -3.07 -9.81
CA GLY A 208 14.52 -2.76 -8.37
C GLY A 208 15.87 -2.42 -7.73
N LYS A 209 16.99 -2.92 -8.28
CA LYS A 209 18.35 -2.51 -7.85
C LYS A 209 18.60 -1.03 -8.16
N ARG A 210 18.18 -0.56 -9.34
CA ARG A 210 18.29 0.83 -9.75
C ARG A 210 17.33 1.71 -8.94
N GLY A 211 16.10 1.25 -8.72
CA GLY A 211 15.12 1.96 -7.88
C GLY A 211 15.56 2.14 -6.42
N ARG A 212 16.25 1.15 -5.84
CA ARG A 212 16.82 1.25 -4.49
C ARG A 212 17.77 2.45 -4.34
N GLU A 213 18.58 2.74 -5.35
CA GLU A 213 19.55 3.83 -5.30
C GLU A 213 18.88 5.21 -5.25
N VAL A 214 17.63 5.36 -5.73
CA VAL A 214 16.86 6.60 -5.56
C VAL A 214 16.74 6.95 -4.07
N PHE A 215 16.39 5.96 -3.24
CA PHE A 215 16.23 6.15 -1.80
C PHE A 215 17.56 6.39 -1.07
N ILE A 216 18.67 5.89 -1.60
CA ILE A 216 20.00 6.02 -0.98
C ILE A 216 20.67 7.35 -1.37
N GLN A 217 20.68 7.66 -2.67
CA GLN A 217 21.43 8.76 -3.25
C GLN A 217 20.60 10.05 -3.37
N GLY A 218 19.27 9.93 -3.36
CA GLY A 218 18.36 11.07 -3.47
C GLY A 218 18.23 11.67 -4.86
N ASP A 219 18.70 10.99 -5.89
CA ASP A 219 18.41 11.33 -7.28
C ASP A 219 17.07 10.71 -7.68
N VAL A 220 16.02 11.53 -7.66
CA VAL A 220 14.64 11.12 -7.92
C VAL A 220 14.38 10.73 -9.37
N ASP A 221 15.31 11.01 -10.28
CA ASP A 221 15.29 10.59 -11.69
C ASP A 221 16.18 9.36 -11.95
N TYR A 222 16.90 8.86 -10.93
CA TYR A 222 17.85 7.78 -11.15
C TYR A 222 17.17 6.47 -11.55
N GLY A 223 15.99 6.16 -11.03
CA GLY A 223 15.29 4.90 -11.25
C GLY A 223 13.80 5.00 -10.94
N VAL A 224 13.08 3.89 -11.07
CA VAL A 224 11.68 3.79 -10.64
C VAL A 224 11.58 3.71 -9.12
N TRP A 225 10.60 4.42 -8.54
CA TRP A 225 10.32 4.35 -7.10
C TRP A 225 8.83 4.56 -6.83
N THR A 226 8.33 3.96 -5.75
CA THR A 226 6.89 3.85 -5.47
C THR A 226 6.37 5.07 -4.73
N ALA A 227 5.32 5.70 -5.27
CA ALA A 227 4.51 6.70 -4.59
C ALA A 227 3.04 6.53 -5.00
N GLY A 228 2.13 6.78 -4.06
CA GLY A 228 0.68 6.70 -4.28
C GLY A 228 0.09 8.09 -4.52
N GLN A 229 -1.11 8.20 -5.08
CA GLN A 229 -1.72 9.51 -5.41
C GLN A 229 -1.90 10.43 -4.18
N VAL A 230 -1.89 9.84 -2.98
CA VAL A 230 -1.89 10.55 -1.71
C VAL A 230 -0.72 11.53 -1.51
N ILE A 231 0.30 11.51 -2.38
CA ILE A 231 1.38 12.51 -2.36
C ILE A 231 0.84 13.96 -2.33
N GLY A 232 -0.26 14.24 -3.02
CA GLY A 232 -0.87 15.58 -3.03
C GLY A 232 -1.49 16.03 -1.69
N LEU A 233 -1.53 15.17 -0.67
CA LEU A 233 -1.98 15.49 0.70
C LEU A 233 -0.81 15.55 1.71
N ILE A 234 0.42 15.38 1.25
CA ILE A 234 1.61 15.31 2.11
C ILE A 234 2.37 16.63 2.01
N HIS A 235 2.31 17.45 3.06
CA HIS A 235 2.87 18.81 3.03
C HIS A 235 3.96 19.06 4.09
N ASP A 236 4.40 18.01 4.77
CA ASP A 236 5.32 18.09 5.90
C ASP A 236 6.10 16.79 6.13
N ILE A 237 7.10 16.84 7.01
CA ILE A 237 7.95 15.71 7.40
C ILE A 237 8.04 15.66 8.94
N PRO A 238 6.95 15.27 9.63
CA PRO A 238 6.91 15.18 11.09
C PRO A 238 7.67 13.93 11.58
N THR A 239 7.83 13.80 12.89
CA THR A 239 8.17 12.50 13.49
C THR A 239 7.01 11.50 13.33
N CYS A 240 7.29 10.20 13.39
CA CYS A 240 6.25 9.16 13.39
C CYS A 240 5.27 9.34 14.56
N ASP A 241 5.75 9.73 15.74
CA ASP A 241 4.92 9.97 16.94
C ASP A 241 3.92 11.12 16.72
N GLU A 242 4.41 12.26 16.22
CA GLU A 242 3.56 13.41 15.89
C GLU A 242 2.54 13.08 14.80
N LEU A 243 2.96 12.36 13.76
CA LEU A 243 2.10 11.96 12.65
C LEU A 243 0.92 11.12 13.14
N VAL A 244 1.19 10.05 13.90
CA VAL A 244 0.13 9.12 14.34
C VAL A 244 -0.82 9.81 15.31
N LYS A 245 -0.31 10.55 16.30
CA LYS A 245 -1.15 11.32 17.24
C LYS A 245 -2.02 12.36 16.53
N ARG A 246 -1.47 13.01 15.50
CA ARG A 246 -2.23 13.97 14.69
C ARG A 246 -3.37 13.28 13.95
N ILE A 247 -3.11 12.14 13.30
CA ILE A 247 -4.12 11.37 12.58
C ILE A 247 -5.27 10.95 13.51
N GLU A 248 -4.93 10.44 14.71
CA GLU A 248 -5.94 10.06 15.72
C GLU A 248 -6.82 11.25 16.10
N ARG A 249 -6.21 12.38 16.50
CA ARG A 249 -6.94 13.60 16.86
C ARG A 249 -7.82 14.11 15.72
N GLU A 250 -7.28 14.23 14.51
CA GLU A 250 -8.02 14.73 13.35
C GLU A 250 -9.19 13.81 12.95
N ALA A 251 -9.04 12.50 13.17
CA ALA A 251 -10.12 11.54 12.94
C ALA A 251 -11.26 11.72 13.94
N GLU A 252 -10.95 11.86 15.23
CA GLU A 252 -11.94 12.14 16.29
C GLU A 252 -12.71 13.44 16.02
N GLU A 253 -11.99 14.52 15.68
CA GLU A 253 -12.56 15.81 15.32
C GLU A 253 -13.46 15.70 14.07
N THR A 254 -13.02 14.95 13.06
CA THR A 254 -13.77 14.76 11.82
C THR A 254 -15.07 14.00 12.05
N LEU A 255 -15.04 12.91 12.82
CA LEU A 255 -16.22 12.14 13.17
C LEU A 255 -17.21 12.95 14.01
N SER A 256 -16.70 13.68 15.01
CA SER A 256 -17.52 14.56 15.85
C SER A 256 -18.22 15.64 15.03
N ARG A 257 -17.47 16.29 14.12
CA ARG A 257 -18.02 17.29 13.19
C ARG A 257 -19.07 16.68 12.28
N ALA A 258 -18.82 15.51 11.68
CA ALA A 258 -19.78 14.86 10.80
C ALA A 258 -21.08 14.49 11.54
N SER A 259 -20.97 13.98 12.77
CA SER A 259 -22.13 13.66 13.61
C SER A 259 -22.97 14.91 13.96
N SER A 260 -22.32 16.06 14.19
CA SER A 260 -23.01 17.32 14.50
C SER A 260 -23.91 17.85 13.37
N LEU A 261 -23.72 17.35 12.14
CA LEU A 261 -24.56 17.72 10.99
C LEU A 261 -25.89 16.96 10.95
N VAL A 262 -26.05 15.91 11.76
CA VAL A 262 -27.30 15.12 11.81
C VAL A 262 -28.38 15.93 12.52
N VAL A 263 -29.42 16.32 11.77
CA VAL A 263 -30.61 16.98 12.32
C VAL A 263 -31.78 15.98 12.44
N PRO A 264 -32.50 15.91 13.58
CA PRO A 264 -33.56 14.91 13.81
C PRO A 264 -34.74 14.95 12.82
N ARG A 265 -34.95 16.10 12.18
CA ARG A 265 -35.91 16.25 11.07
C ARG A 265 -35.25 17.10 9.99
N PRO A 266 -35.24 16.64 8.73
CA PRO A 266 -34.86 17.52 7.63
C PRO A 266 -35.82 18.71 7.59
N LYS A 267 -35.30 19.91 7.29
CA LYS A 267 -36.12 21.10 7.01
C LYS A 267 -36.68 21.09 5.58
N LEU A 268 -36.65 19.93 4.92
CA LEU A 268 -37.17 19.67 3.57
C LEU A 268 -38.52 18.96 3.67
#